data_AF-A0A8H7GLL8-F1
#
_entry.id   AF-A0A8H7GLL8-F1
#
_cell.length_a   1.000
_cell.length_b   1.000
_cell.length_c   1.000
_cell.angle_alpha   90.00
_cell.angle_beta   90.00
_cell.angle_gamma   90.00
#
_symmetry.space_group_name_H-M   'P 1'
#
loop_
_entity.id
_entity.type
_entity.pdbx_description
1 polymer ?
#
loop_
_entity_poly.entity_id
_entity_poly.type
_entity_poly.pdbx_seq_one_letter_code
_entity_poly.pdbx_strand_id
1 'polypeptide(L)'
;MTNEKKKEGAKREARKTQDIEMVTEVAIESTNDRELQLSRDFQSEISIIDLMIVQWKGTDFRALEKIVWELNKLRLTYEGAVNDQELNRSIVGAFSSFNPTAADAIYSWQKDYLKLGKPLAHASNKEIIKSFHENVWLKINACYHRREMRIQVVPEEERNAFLAKVNSMRCDIDAFWDVKSIDEEDMAQDPKNKWLVSAEQMMMSYLNTMRRRPDLCTNCLGEHKLKTCPNIHEDASQNLAAWYDPTFAKVTGKTPPRLARENLKKNKEVGAVQAFI
;
A
#
# COMPACT_ATOMS: atom_id res chain seq x y z
N MET A 1 7.85 38.82 -60.82
CA MET A 1 7.98 37.55 -60.06
C MET A 1 7.02 37.60 -58.89
N THR A 2 6.13 36.61 -58.84
CA THR A 2 4.70 36.80 -58.61
C THR A 2 4.24 36.37 -57.22
N ASN A 3 3.17 36.99 -56.73
CA ASN A 3 2.45 36.66 -55.49
C ASN A 3 2.12 35.17 -55.33
N GLU A 4 2.05 34.43 -56.43
CA GLU A 4 1.83 32.98 -56.44
C GLU A 4 2.98 32.19 -55.82
N LYS A 5 4.26 32.54 -56.12
CA LYS A 5 5.41 31.86 -55.50
C LYS A 5 5.47 32.07 -53.98
N LYS A 6 5.02 33.24 -53.50
CA LYS A 6 4.90 33.51 -52.05
C LYS A 6 3.76 32.70 -51.40
N LYS A 7 2.60 32.59 -52.05
CA LYS A 7 1.48 31.75 -51.57
C LYS A 7 1.84 30.27 -51.53
N GLU A 8 2.59 29.79 -52.53
CA GLU A 8 2.99 28.40 -52.63
C GLU A 8 4.09 28.03 -51.62
N GLY A 9 5.02 28.97 -51.34
CA GLY A 9 5.97 28.87 -50.23
C GLY A 9 5.28 28.75 -48.87
N ALA A 10 4.34 29.65 -48.58
CA ALA A 10 3.60 29.65 -47.31
C ALA A 10 2.74 28.38 -47.11
N LYS A 11 2.11 27.87 -48.18
CA LYS A 11 1.38 26.59 -48.14
C LYS A 11 2.31 25.40 -47.85
N ARG A 12 3.53 25.42 -48.41
CA ARG A 12 4.51 24.33 -48.22
C ARG A 12 5.11 24.35 -46.82
N GLU A 13 5.29 25.53 -46.26
CA GLU A 13 5.76 25.73 -44.89
C GLU A 13 4.68 25.34 -43.86
N ALA A 14 3.42 25.74 -44.08
CA ALA A 14 2.30 25.32 -43.24
C ALA A 14 2.09 23.79 -43.22
N ARG A 15 2.24 23.11 -44.38
CA ARG A 15 2.20 21.63 -44.43
C ARG A 15 3.33 20.98 -43.65
N LYS A 16 4.55 21.52 -43.73
CA LYS A 16 5.68 21.02 -42.94
C LYS A 16 5.46 21.17 -41.44
N THR A 17 4.89 22.30 -41.00
CA THR A 17 4.56 22.51 -39.59
C THR A 17 3.52 21.49 -39.10
N GLN A 18 2.47 21.26 -39.90
CA GLN A 18 1.42 20.29 -39.59
C GLN A 18 1.95 18.85 -39.54
N ASP A 19 2.82 18.46 -40.46
CA ASP A 19 3.46 17.12 -40.46
C ASP A 19 4.37 16.93 -39.23
N ILE A 20 5.09 17.98 -38.80
CA ILE A 20 5.93 17.95 -37.60
C ILE A 20 5.07 17.84 -36.33
N GLU A 21 3.98 18.60 -36.23
CA GLU A 21 3.04 18.52 -35.11
C GLU A 21 2.44 17.11 -34.98
N MET A 22 1.96 16.53 -36.08
CA MET A 22 1.41 15.17 -36.09
C MET A 22 2.44 14.11 -35.68
N VAL A 23 3.68 14.20 -36.16
CA VAL A 23 4.76 13.26 -35.76
C VAL A 23 5.09 13.42 -34.27
N THR A 24 5.02 14.63 -33.75
CA THR A 24 5.30 14.92 -32.33
C THR A 24 4.17 14.38 -31.43
N GLU A 25 2.90 14.54 -31.82
CA GLU A 25 1.76 13.98 -31.08
C GLU A 25 1.79 12.45 -31.03
N VAL A 26 2.01 11.78 -32.17
CA VAL A 26 2.13 10.32 -32.24
C VAL A 26 3.31 9.81 -31.40
N ALA A 27 4.43 10.54 -31.38
CA ALA A 27 5.57 10.20 -30.54
C ALA A 27 5.25 10.35 -29.03
N ILE A 28 4.50 11.38 -28.64
CA ILE A 28 4.05 11.59 -27.26
C ILE A 28 3.09 10.49 -26.82
N GLU A 29 2.07 10.18 -27.64
CA GLU A 29 1.11 9.10 -27.36
C GLU A 29 1.80 7.75 -27.23
N SER A 30 2.69 7.41 -28.16
CA SER A 30 3.48 6.17 -28.09
C SER A 30 4.39 6.10 -26.86
N THR A 31 4.88 7.25 -26.37
CA THR A 31 5.70 7.31 -25.15
C THR A 31 4.84 7.08 -23.91
N ASN A 32 3.65 7.71 -23.86
CA ASN A 32 2.69 7.54 -22.77
C ASN A 32 2.21 6.09 -22.63
N ASP A 33 1.90 5.42 -23.75
CA ASP A 33 1.48 4.01 -23.74
C ASP A 33 2.58 3.08 -23.21
N ARG A 34 3.83 3.37 -23.56
CA ARG A 34 4.99 2.62 -23.06
C ARG A 34 5.19 2.82 -21.56
N GLU A 35 5.08 4.04 -21.06
CA GLU A 35 5.19 4.34 -19.63
C GLU A 35 4.06 3.66 -18.83
N LEU A 36 2.83 3.69 -19.35
CA LEU A 36 1.69 2.98 -18.78
C LEU A 36 1.92 1.47 -18.70
N GLN A 37 2.45 0.86 -19.77
CA GLN A 37 2.74 -0.57 -19.77
C GLN A 37 3.84 -0.92 -18.76
N LEU A 38 4.94 -0.15 -18.72
CA LEU A 38 6.01 -0.34 -17.73
C LEU A 38 5.49 -0.23 -16.30
N SER A 39 4.59 0.72 -16.03
CA SER A 39 3.97 0.88 -14.73
C SER A 39 3.11 -0.33 -14.34
N ARG A 40 2.31 -0.86 -15.29
CA ARG A 40 1.50 -2.08 -15.06
C ARG A 40 2.37 -3.30 -14.80
N ASP A 41 3.40 -3.51 -15.61
CA ASP A 41 4.32 -4.64 -15.45
C ASP A 41 5.05 -4.56 -14.09
N PHE A 42 5.50 -3.36 -13.71
CA PHE A 42 6.10 -3.12 -12.40
C PHE A 42 5.13 -3.45 -11.26
N GLN A 43 3.89 -2.97 -11.32
CA GLN A 43 2.88 -3.22 -10.29
C GLN A 43 2.53 -4.71 -10.18
N SER A 44 2.48 -5.42 -11.30
CA SER A 44 2.32 -6.88 -11.30
C SER A 44 3.50 -7.56 -10.61
N GLU A 45 4.74 -7.24 -10.99
CA GLU A 45 5.91 -7.88 -10.40
C GLU A 45 6.10 -7.57 -8.90
N ILE A 46 5.88 -6.32 -8.46
CA ILE A 46 6.01 -5.95 -7.05
C ILE A 46 4.93 -6.64 -6.21
N SER A 47 3.71 -6.84 -6.75
CA SER A 47 2.64 -7.56 -6.03
C SER A 47 3.02 -9.01 -5.73
N ILE A 48 3.71 -9.69 -6.67
CA ILE A 48 4.22 -11.05 -6.45
C ILE A 48 5.31 -11.06 -5.39
N ILE A 49 6.19 -10.07 -5.38
CA ILE A 49 7.22 -9.94 -4.33
C ILE A 49 6.59 -9.67 -2.96
N ASP A 50 5.59 -8.80 -2.88
CA ASP A 50 4.84 -8.54 -1.66
C ASP A 50 4.15 -9.81 -1.15
N LEU A 51 3.57 -10.60 -2.05
CA LEU A 51 3.01 -11.92 -1.73
C LEU A 51 4.10 -12.85 -1.17
N MET A 52 5.29 -12.90 -1.77
CA MET A 52 6.42 -13.67 -1.23
C MET A 52 6.83 -13.23 0.17
N ILE A 53 6.85 -11.91 0.42
CA ILE A 53 7.14 -11.35 1.75
C ILE A 53 6.07 -11.75 2.76
N VAL A 54 4.79 -11.71 2.38
CA VAL A 54 3.69 -12.08 3.27
C VAL A 54 3.71 -13.58 3.58
N GLN A 55 4.03 -14.43 2.60
CA GLN A 55 4.01 -15.88 2.73
C GLN A 55 5.30 -16.48 3.30
N TRP A 56 6.39 -15.73 3.35
CA TRP A 56 7.62 -16.20 3.97
C TRP A 56 7.39 -16.57 5.45
N LYS A 57 7.67 -17.83 5.81
CA LYS A 57 7.44 -18.37 7.16
C LYS A 57 8.35 -17.78 8.22
N GLY A 58 9.41 -17.07 7.84
CA GLY A 58 10.40 -16.61 8.79
C GLY A 58 11.29 -17.74 9.32
N THR A 59 11.39 -18.90 8.68
CA THR A 59 12.23 -20.02 9.19
C THR A 59 13.57 -20.16 8.47
N ASP A 60 13.70 -19.58 7.28
CA ASP A 60 14.93 -19.55 6.50
C ASP A 60 15.27 -18.12 6.11
N PHE A 61 16.41 -17.63 6.61
CA PHE A 61 16.90 -16.29 6.31
C PHE A 61 17.35 -16.15 4.84
N ARG A 62 17.82 -17.23 4.21
CA ARG A 62 18.25 -17.21 2.81
C ARG A 62 17.10 -16.88 1.87
N ALA A 63 15.90 -17.36 2.17
CA ALA A 63 14.70 -16.98 1.43
C ALA A 63 14.48 -15.46 1.44
N LEU A 64 14.68 -14.80 2.58
CA LEU A 64 14.58 -13.34 2.68
C LEU A 64 15.67 -12.62 1.88
N GLU A 65 16.91 -13.11 1.89
CA GLU A 65 17.99 -12.56 1.05
C GLU A 65 17.66 -12.65 -0.46
N LYS A 66 17.00 -13.73 -0.87
CA LYS A 66 16.56 -13.94 -2.26
C LYS A 66 15.40 -13.04 -2.66
N ILE A 67 14.43 -12.82 -1.77
CA ILE A 67 13.37 -11.81 -1.97
C ILE A 67 13.98 -10.42 -2.19
N VAL A 68 14.97 -10.05 -1.38
CA VAL A 68 15.68 -8.76 -1.51
C VAL A 68 16.45 -8.68 -2.83
N TRP A 69 17.00 -9.79 -3.31
CA TRP A 69 17.62 -9.85 -4.62
C TRP A 69 16.61 -9.58 -5.75
N GLU A 70 15.42 -10.18 -5.70
CA GLU A 70 14.34 -9.90 -6.66
C GLU A 70 13.91 -8.43 -6.64
N LEU A 71 13.79 -7.81 -5.46
CA LEU A 71 13.51 -6.36 -5.35
C LEU A 71 14.59 -5.50 -6.00
N ASN A 72 15.87 -5.84 -5.79
CA ASN A 72 16.96 -5.09 -6.40
C ASN A 72 17.01 -5.29 -7.91
N LYS A 73 16.68 -6.50 -8.40
CA LYS A 73 16.53 -6.77 -9.83
C LYS A 73 15.41 -5.91 -10.41
N LEU A 74 14.25 -5.86 -9.74
CA LEU A 74 13.11 -5.04 -10.15
C LEU A 74 13.50 -3.56 -10.23
N ARG A 75 14.20 -3.04 -9.22
CA ARG A 75 14.71 -1.66 -9.22
C ARG A 75 15.58 -1.35 -10.44
N LEU A 76 16.46 -2.28 -10.83
CA LEU A 76 17.33 -2.11 -11.99
C LEU A 76 16.55 -2.21 -13.32
N THR A 77 15.55 -3.08 -13.38
CA THR A 77 14.73 -3.27 -14.58
C THR A 77 13.85 -2.05 -14.87
N TYR A 78 13.33 -1.40 -13.83
CA TYR A 78 12.41 -0.26 -13.92
C TYR A 78 13.02 1.05 -13.41
N GLU A 79 14.35 1.21 -13.58
CA GLU A 79 15.07 2.41 -13.14
C GLU A 79 14.46 3.68 -13.74
N GLY A 80 14.20 4.69 -12.90
CA GLY A 80 13.58 5.96 -13.29
C GLY A 80 12.05 5.97 -13.31
N ALA A 81 11.38 4.81 -13.33
CA ALA A 81 9.92 4.70 -13.26
C ALA A 81 9.39 4.43 -11.85
N VAL A 82 10.26 4.05 -10.91
CA VAL A 82 9.88 3.53 -9.59
C VAL A 82 10.48 4.35 -8.46
N ASN A 83 9.69 4.59 -7.41
CA ASN A 83 10.14 5.24 -6.20
C ASN A 83 10.80 4.23 -5.24
N ASP A 84 12.06 4.46 -4.87
CA ASP A 84 12.79 3.64 -3.89
C ASP A 84 12.03 3.47 -2.55
N GLN A 85 11.22 4.46 -2.16
CA GLN A 85 10.40 4.36 -0.96
C GLN A 85 9.33 3.27 -1.07
N GLU A 86 8.79 3.00 -2.26
CA GLU A 86 7.79 1.97 -2.50
C GLU A 86 8.42 0.58 -2.32
N LEU A 87 9.58 0.35 -2.95
CA LEU A 87 10.35 -0.89 -2.82
C LEU A 87 10.80 -1.16 -1.37
N ASN A 88 11.10 -0.11 -0.61
CA ASN A 88 11.48 -0.24 0.80
C ASN A 88 10.28 -0.59 1.69
N ARG A 89 9.06 -0.15 1.36
CA ARG A 89 7.85 -0.46 2.14
C ARG A 89 7.56 -1.96 2.14
N SER A 90 7.74 -2.63 1.01
CA SER A 90 7.60 -4.07 0.86
C SER A 90 8.43 -4.82 1.91
N ILE A 91 9.73 -4.51 2.03
CA ILE A 91 10.63 -5.17 2.99
C ILE A 91 10.24 -4.94 4.44
N VAL A 92 9.74 -3.75 4.80
CA VAL A 92 9.28 -3.50 6.17
C VAL A 92 8.15 -4.46 6.56
N GLY A 93 7.30 -4.86 5.59
CA GLY A 93 6.27 -5.88 5.79
C GLY A 93 6.81 -7.24 6.23
N ALA A 94 8.05 -7.59 5.86
CA ALA A 94 8.69 -8.84 6.25
C ALA A 94 8.90 -8.97 7.76
N PHE A 95 9.07 -7.84 8.46
CA PHE A 95 9.30 -7.81 9.91
C PHE A 95 8.01 -7.79 10.73
N SER A 96 6.85 -7.85 10.06
CA SER A 96 5.55 -7.99 10.71
C SER A 96 5.17 -9.45 10.93
N SER A 97 4.29 -9.71 11.90
CA SER A 97 3.70 -11.03 12.17
C SER A 97 4.67 -12.06 12.76
N PHE A 98 5.75 -11.61 13.39
CA PHE A 98 6.49 -12.47 14.31
C PHE A 98 5.68 -12.64 15.60
N ASN A 99 5.91 -13.74 16.33
CA ASN A 99 5.35 -13.92 17.67
C ASN A 99 5.74 -12.74 18.59
N PRO A 100 5.01 -12.52 19.71
CA PRO A 100 5.22 -11.37 20.58
C PRO A 100 6.68 -11.19 21.05
N THR A 101 7.35 -12.28 21.41
CA THR A 101 8.75 -12.25 21.88
C THR A 101 9.71 -11.69 20.82
N ALA A 102 9.59 -12.16 19.58
CA ALA A 102 10.39 -11.64 18.47
C ALA A 102 9.92 -10.25 18.03
N ALA A 103 8.61 -9.97 18.09
CA ALA A 103 8.03 -8.66 17.76
C ALA A 103 8.58 -7.54 18.66
N ASP A 104 8.75 -7.78 19.96
CA ASP A 104 9.34 -6.81 20.88
C ASP A 104 10.80 -6.50 20.51
N ALA A 105 11.60 -7.52 20.21
CA ALA A 105 12.99 -7.34 19.76
C ALA A 105 13.07 -6.55 18.44
N ILE A 106 12.18 -6.85 17.49
CA ILE A 106 12.05 -6.12 16.22
C ILE A 106 11.67 -4.67 16.46
N TYR A 107 10.67 -4.41 17.32
CA TYR A 107 10.22 -3.07 17.63
C TYR A 107 11.30 -2.24 18.30
N SER A 108 12.04 -2.81 19.26
CA SER A 108 13.20 -2.17 19.88
C SER A 108 14.27 -1.82 18.85
N TRP A 109 14.62 -2.77 17.98
CA TRP A 109 15.57 -2.54 16.89
C TRP A 109 15.10 -1.44 15.94
N GLN A 110 13.84 -1.45 15.50
CA GLN A 110 13.28 -0.41 14.64
C GLN A 110 13.35 0.97 15.32
N LYS A 111 13.00 1.06 16.60
CA LYS A 111 13.07 2.30 17.37
C LYS A 111 14.50 2.83 17.47
N ASP A 112 15.47 1.95 17.72
CA ASP A 112 16.89 2.34 17.80
C ASP A 112 17.45 2.70 16.43
N TYR A 113 17.04 2.02 15.37
CA TYR A 113 17.36 2.37 13.99
C TYR A 113 16.84 3.77 13.63
N LEU A 114 15.61 4.11 14.05
CA LEU A 114 15.04 5.45 13.86
C LEU A 114 15.75 6.55 14.66
N LYS A 115 16.35 6.24 15.82
CA LYS A 115 17.13 7.20 16.62
C LYS A 115 18.46 7.58 15.99
N LEU A 116 19.02 6.74 15.11
CA LEU A 116 20.30 7.00 14.43
C LEU A 116 20.21 8.08 13.33
N GLY A 117 19.09 8.80 13.22
CA GLY A 117 18.92 9.92 12.29
C GLY A 117 18.73 9.52 10.83
N LYS A 118 18.74 8.23 10.52
CA LYS A 118 18.32 7.67 9.22
C LYS A 118 16.96 6.97 9.40
N PRO A 119 15.85 7.59 8.98
CA PRO A 119 14.59 6.88 8.85
C PRO A 119 14.79 5.57 8.09
N LEU A 120 14.17 4.46 8.53
CA LEU A 120 14.11 3.19 7.78
C LEU A 120 13.76 3.41 6.30
N ALA A 121 12.96 4.43 6.01
CA ALA A 121 12.58 4.87 4.67
C ALA A 121 13.76 5.29 3.76
N HIS A 122 14.91 5.66 4.31
CA HIS A 122 16.09 6.11 3.56
C HIS A 122 17.25 5.10 3.57
N ALA A 123 17.12 4.00 4.29
CA ALA A 123 18.09 2.92 4.22
C ALA A 123 17.83 2.07 2.97
N SER A 124 18.89 1.53 2.37
CA SER A 124 18.72 0.55 1.29
C SER A 124 18.18 -0.77 1.84
N ASN A 125 17.40 -1.50 1.04
CA ASN A 125 16.92 -2.85 1.40
C ASN A 125 18.05 -3.77 1.90
N LYS A 126 19.25 -3.68 1.31
CA LYS A 126 20.43 -4.45 1.73
C LYS A 126 20.91 -4.07 3.14
N GLU A 127 20.94 -2.78 3.46
CA GLU A 127 21.33 -2.31 4.80
C GLU A 127 20.31 -2.71 5.87
N ILE A 128 19.02 -2.60 5.55
CA ILE A 128 17.92 -2.98 6.45
C ILE A 128 18.05 -4.46 6.83
N ILE A 129 18.21 -5.33 5.83
CA ILE A 129 18.23 -6.79 6.00
C ILE A 129 19.49 -7.25 6.71
N LYS A 130 20.65 -6.67 6.36
CA LYS A 130 21.91 -6.90 7.08
C LYS A 130 21.77 -6.52 8.55
N SER A 131 21.23 -5.32 8.83
CA SER A 131 21.05 -4.85 10.20
C SER A 131 20.08 -5.74 10.98
N PHE A 132 18.96 -6.15 10.37
CA PHE A 132 18.00 -7.06 10.98
C PHE A 132 18.64 -8.43 11.31
N HIS A 133 19.44 -8.97 10.40
CA HIS A 133 20.15 -10.24 10.62
C HIS A 133 21.06 -10.18 11.85
N GLU A 134 21.93 -9.17 11.88
CA GLU A 134 22.96 -9.00 12.90
C GLU A 134 22.37 -8.60 14.27
N ASN A 135 21.31 -7.79 14.28
CA ASN A 135 20.82 -7.16 15.51
C ASN A 135 19.58 -7.82 16.09
N VAL A 136 18.84 -8.59 15.30
CA VAL A 136 17.61 -9.25 15.75
C VAL A 136 17.70 -10.75 15.51
N TRP A 137 17.79 -11.17 14.24
CA TRP A 137 17.63 -12.57 13.85
C TRP A 137 18.59 -13.53 14.56
N LEU A 138 19.89 -13.22 14.58
CA LEU A 138 20.92 -14.03 15.24
C LEU A 138 20.82 -14.02 16.78
N LYS A 139 20.08 -13.07 17.35
CA LYS A 139 19.97 -12.88 18.80
C LYS A 139 18.70 -13.49 19.39
N ILE A 140 17.63 -13.61 18.60
CA ILE A 140 16.39 -14.27 19.03
C ILE A 140 16.50 -15.79 18.86
N ASN A 141 15.84 -16.55 19.73
CA ASN A 141 15.82 -18.01 19.64
C ASN A 141 15.14 -18.46 18.33
N ALA A 142 15.68 -19.51 17.69
CA ALA A 142 15.15 -20.07 16.46
C ALA A 142 13.66 -20.49 16.56
N CYS A 143 13.19 -20.93 17.73
CA CYS A 143 11.77 -21.24 17.94
C CYS A 143 10.85 -20.02 17.75
N TYR A 144 11.41 -18.81 17.87
CA TYR A 144 10.69 -17.55 17.67
C TYR A 144 10.85 -16.96 16.27
N HIS A 145 11.59 -17.61 15.36
CA HIS A 145 11.74 -17.13 13.98
C HIS A 145 10.45 -17.30 13.16
N ARG A 146 9.67 -18.34 13.47
CA ARG A 146 8.43 -18.64 12.73
C ARG A 146 7.40 -17.51 12.88
N ARG A 147 6.96 -17.00 11.74
CA ARG A 147 5.91 -15.98 11.59
C ARG A 147 4.52 -16.61 11.63
N GLU A 148 3.54 -15.81 12.02
CA GLU A 148 2.14 -16.17 11.97
C GLU A 148 1.70 -16.34 10.50
N MET A 149 0.94 -17.40 10.24
CA MET A 149 0.38 -17.65 8.91
C MET A 149 -0.65 -16.57 8.57
N ARG A 150 -0.52 -15.99 7.39
CA ARG A 150 -1.55 -15.13 6.80
C ARG A 150 -2.16 -15.85 5.61
N ILE A 151 -3.39 -16.30 5.78
CA ILE A 151 -4.16 -16.91 4.69
C ILE A 151 -4.36 -15.83 3.63
N GLN A 152 -3.69 -15.99 2.49
CA GLN A 152 -3.93 -15.18 1.31
C GLN A 152 -4.64 -16.03 0.26
N VAL A 153 -5.66 -15.43 -0.33
CA VAL A 153 -6.42 -15.98 -1.44
C VAL A 153 -6.22 -15.00 -2.58
N VAL A 154 -5.59 -15.45 -3.66
CA VAL A 154 -5.23 -14.61 -4.81
C VAL A 154 -5.74 -15.27 -6.11
N PRO A 155 -5.85 -14.52 -7.23
CA PRO A 155 -6.13 -15.11 -8.53
C PRO A 155 -5.16 -16.25 -8.87
N GLU A 156 -5.63 -17.23 -9.66
CA GLU A 156 -4.80 -18.37 -10.05
C GLU A 156 -3.51 -17.93 -10.77
N GLU A 157 -3.59 -16.90 -11.61
CA GLU A 157 -2.44 -16.33 -12.31
C GLU A 157 -1.37 -15.82 -11.34
N GLU A 158 -1.75 -15.06 -10.30
CA GLU A 158 -0.83 -14.56 -9.28
C GLU A 158 -0.20 -15.69 -8.46
N ARG A 159 -1.00 -16.70 -8.09
CA ARG A 159 -0.50 -17.90 -7.41
C ARG A 159 0.53 -18.63 -8.27
N ASN A 160 0.26 -18.80 -9.55
CA ASN A 160 1.16 -19.48 -10.48
C ASN A 160 2.46 -18.68 -10.67
N ALA A 161 2.37 -17.35 -10.79
CA ALA A 161 3.53 -16.47 -10.84
C ALA A 161 4.38 -16.53 -9.56
N PHE A 162 3.74 -16.55 -8.38
CA PHE A 162 4.41 -16.76 -7.09
C PHE A 162 5.19 -18.08 -7.05
N LEU A 163 4.54 -19.20 -7.39
CA LEU A 163 5.17 -20.51 -7.39
C LEU A 163 6.35 -20.58 -8.38
N ALA A 164 6.18 -20.02 -9.58
CA ALA A 164 7.25 -19.94 -10.57
C ALA A 164 8.45 -19.13 -10.04
N LYS A 165 8.20 -17.99 -9.39
CA LYS A 165 9.26 -17.14 -8.82
C LYS A 165 10.00 -17.87 -7.70
N VAL A 166 9.29 -18.48 -6.74
CA VAL A 166 9.89 -19.26 -5.65
C VAL A 166 10.78 -20.40 -6.17
N ASN A 167 10.29 -21.15 -7.15
CA ASN A 167 11.06 -22.21 -7.82
C ASN A 167 12.31 -21.65 -8.52
N SER A 168 12.19 -20.50 -9.19
CA SER A 168 13.31 -19.87 -9.92
C SER A 168 14.43 -19.40 -8.99
N MET A 169 14.10 -18.96 -7.77
CA MET A 169 15.08 -18.52 -6.77
C MET A 169 15.90 -19.67 -6.17
N ARG A 170 15.49 -20.93 -6.44
CA ARG A 170 16.05 -22.16 -5.84
C ARG A 170 16.03 -22.10 -4.30
N CYS A 171 14.96 -21.55 -3.75
CA CYS A 171 14.68 -21.62 -2.32
C CYS A 171 13.97 -22.92 -1.97
N ASP A 172 14.02 -23.31 -0.70
CA ASP A 172 13.15 -24.35 -0.20
C ASP A 172 11.70 -23.85 -0.23
N ILE A 173 10.81 -24.56 -0.92
CA ILE A 173 9.38 -24.22 -0.97
C ILE A 173 8.77 -24.23 0.43
N ASP A 174 9.31 -25.05 1.33
CA ASP A 174 8.88 -25.13 2.73
C ASP A 174 9.22 -23.86 3.52
N ALA A 175 10.04 -22.95 2.99
CA ALA A 175 10.25 -21.63 3.58
C ALA A 175 9.03 -20.69 3.43
N PHE A 176 8.01 -21.08 2.64
CA PHE A 176 6.82 -20.30 2.37
C PHE A 176 5.54 -21.05 2.79
N TRP A 177 4.54 -20.30 3.23
CA TRP A 177 3.19 -20.80 3.44
C TRP A 177 2.48 -21.02 2.11
N ASP A 178 1.51 -21.94 2.08
CA ASP A 178 0.73 -22.22 0.88
C ASP A 178 -0.18 -21.05 0.52
N VAL A 179 -0.16 -20.68 -0.75
CA VAL A 179 -1.08 -19.69 -1.34
C VAL A 179 -2.27 -20.40 -1.93
N LYS A 180 -3.48 -19.99 -1.53
CA LYS A 180 -4.73 -20.50 -2.09
C LYS A 180 -5.10 -19.68 -3.33
N SER A 181 -5.52 -20.35 -4.39
CA SER A 181 -6.17 -19.69 -5.52
C SER A 181 -7.68 -19.62 -5.30
N ILE A 182 -8.27 -18.62 -5.95
CA ILE A 182 -9.71 -18.52 -6.19
C ILE A 182 -9.88 -18.27 -7.69
N ASP A 183 -10.89 -18.88 -8.30
CA ASP A 183 -11.21 -18.61 -9.69
C ASP A 183 -11.71 -17.17 -9.83
N GLU A 184 -11.31 -16.48 -10.89
CA GLU A 184 -11.69 -15.08 -11.10
C GLU A 184 -13.22 -14.89 -11.18
N GLU A 185 -13.93 -15.91 -11.66
CA GLU A 185 -15.40 -15.96 -11.71
C GLU A 185 -16.03 -16.00 -10.31
N ASP A 186 -15.39 -16.68 -9.35
CA ASP A 186 -15.83 -16.74 -7.95
C ASP A 186 -15.52 -15.43 -7.20
N MET A 187 -14.41 -14.75 -7.55
CA MET A 187 -14.07 -13.43 -7.00
C MET A 187 -15.07 -12.34 -7.37
N ALA A 188 -15.70 -12.44 -8.54
CA ALA A 188 -16.73 -11.48 -8.98
C ALA A 188 -18.02 -11.56 -8.13
N GLN A 189 -18.23 -12.68 -7.42
CA GLN A 189 -19.47 -12.94 -6.67
C GLN A 189 -19.38 -12.66 -5.16
N ASP A 190 -18.19 -12.54 -4.56
CA ASP A 190 -18.04 -12.20 -3.13
C ASP A 190 -17.29 -10.87 -2.89
N PRO A 191 -18.01 -9.74 -2.81
CA PRO A 191 -17.40 -8.41 -2.65
C PRO A 191 -16.80 -8.15 -1.25
N LYS A 192 -16.88 -9.09 -0.30
CA LYS A 192 -16.60 -8.80 1.11
C LYS A 192 -15.13 -8.79 1.52
N ASN A 193 -14.22 -9.42 0.76
CA ASN A 193 -12.85 -9.62 1.24
C ASN A 193 -11.75 -8.90 0.46
N LYS A 194 -12.01 -8.41 -0.77
CA LYS A 194 -10.98 -7.75 -1.60
C LYS A 194 -10.49 -6.40 -1.04
N TRP A 195 -11.31 -5.72 -0.24
CA TRP A 195 -11.08 -4.31 0.14
C TRP A 195 -10.55 -4.09 1.56
N LEU A 196 -10.49 -5.11 2.42
CA LEU A 196 -10.15 -4.90 3.83
C LEU A 196 -8.70 -4.43 4.03
N VAL A 197 -7.75 -5.03 3.30
CA VAL A 197 -6.33 -4.64 3.38
C VAL A 197 -6.10 -3.26 2.74
N SER A 198 -6.78 -2.95 1.63
CA SER A 198 -6.64 -1.65 0.95
C SER A 198 -7.34 -0.52 1.69
N ALA A 199 -8.51 -0.77 2.32
CA ALA A 199 -9.26 0.23 3.07
C ALA A 199 -8.54 0.62 4.36
N GLU A 200 -7.94 -0.32 5.07
CA GLU A 200 -7.10 -0.02 6.24
C GLU A 200 -5.86 0.80 5.84
N GLN A 201 -5.18 0.44 4.76
CA GLN A 201 -4.03 1.20 4.26
C GLN A 201 -4.43 2.60 3.77
N MET A 202 -5.55 2.72 3.05
CA MET A 202 -6.10 4.01 2.62
C MET A 202 -6.50 4.87 3.82
N MET A 203 -7.18 4.30 4.82
CA MET A 203 -7.54 4.99 6.06
C MET A 203 -6.29 5.43 6.84
N MET A 204 -5.26 4.58 6.93
CA MET A 204 -4.01 4.95 7.59
C MET A 204 -3.25 6.06 6.85
N SER A 205 -3.21 6.01 5.52
CA SER A 205 -2.64 7.07 4.67
C SER A 205 -3.40 8.39 4.85
N TYR A 206 -4.73 8.32 4.87
CA TYR A 206 -5.63 9.43 5.12
C TYR A 206 -5.39 10.05 6.50
N LEU A 207 -5.36 9.25 7.58
CA LEU A 207 -5.09 9.70 8.94
C LEU A 207 -3.71 10.35 9.07
N ASN A 208 -2.69 9.80 8.39
CA ASN A 208 -1.35 10.39 8.37
C ASN A 208 -1.32 11.74 7.64
N THR A 209 -2.07 11.87 6.55
CA THR A 209 -2.25 13.14 5.84
C THR A 209 -2.90 14.18 6.73
N MET A 210 -3.99 13.83 7.43
CA MET A 210 -4.68 14.75 8.34
C MET A 210 -3.82 15.20 9.51
N ARG A 211 -2.92 14.34 10.02
CA ARG A 211 -1.93 14.74 11.04
C ARG A 211 -0.92 15.76 10.52
N ARG A 212 -0.52 15.66 9.26
CA ARG A 212 0.44 16.57 8.61
C ARG A 212 -0.20 17.88 8.13
N ARG A 213 -1.52 17.89 7.94
CA ARG A 213 -2.30 19.02 7.43
C ARG A 213 -3.44 19.40 8.39
N PRO A 214 -3.14 19.93 9.59
CA PRO A 214 -4.15 20.35 10.57
C PRO A 214 -4.94 21.61 10.17
N ASP A 215 -4.53 22.23 9.07
CA ASP A 215 -5.25 23.30 8.36
C ASP A 215 -6.51 22.80 7.65
N LEU A 216 -6.52 21.54 7.21
CA LEU A 216 -7.62 20.95 6.46
C LEU A 216 -8.75 20.44 7.36
N CYS A 217 -9.97 20.46 6.82
CA CYS A 217 -11.15 19.93 7.49
C CYS A 217 -11.13 18.39 7.53
N THR A 218 -11.35 17.81 8.71
CA THR A 218 -11.47 16.35 8.92
C THR A 218 -12.71 15.72 8.29
N ASN A 219 -13.67 16.49 7.80
CA ASN A 219 -14.84 15.93 7.14
C ASN A 219 -14.74 15.93 5.61
N CYS A 220 -14.35 17.06 5.02
CA CYS A 220 -14.38 17.25 3.56
C CYS A 220 -13.05 17.70 2.94
N LEU A 221 -11.96 17.75 3.72
CA LEU A 221 -10.61 18.10 3.27
C LEU A 221 -10.43 19.54 2.74
N GLY A 222 -11.41 20.42 2.91
CA GLY A 222 -11.29 21.84 2.53
C GLY A 222 -10.48 22.67 3.53
N GLU A 223 -10.04 23.86 3.11
CA GLU A 223 -9.29 24.83 3.94
C GLU A 223 -10.20 25.59 4.91
N HIS A 224 -10.85 24.87 5.81
CA HIS A 224 -11.66 25.43 6.88
C HIS A 224 -11.68 24.50 8.09
N LYS A 225 -12.13 25.01 9.24
CA LYS A 225 -12.30 24.18 10.43
C LYS A 225 -13.56 23.32 10.34
N LEU A 226 -13.56 22.19 11.04
CA LEU A 226 -14.71 21.27 11.09
C LEU A 226 -15.99 21.99 11.54
N LYS A 227 -15.90 22.92 12.50
CA LYS A 227 -17.03 23.69 13.03
C LYS A 227 -17.79 24.47 11.96
N THR A 228 -17.11 24.91 10.92
CA THR A 228 -17.68 25.73 9.84
C THR A 228 -17.75 24.95 8.53
N CYS A 229 -17.69 23.62 8.58
CA CYS A 229 -17.74 22.77 7.39
C CYS A 229 -19.14 22.82 6.76
N PRO A 230 -19.26 23.23 5.48
CA PRO A 230 -20.56 23.28 4.80
C PRO A 230 -21.11 21.89 4.48
N ASN A 231 -20.27 20.86 4.50
CA ASN A 231 -20.58 19.50 4.06
C ASN A 231 -20.85 18.54 5.24
N ILE A 232 -21.30 19.05 6.39
CA ILE A 232 -21.71 18.17 7.50
C ILE A 232 -23.11 17.63 7.20
N HIS A 233 -23.18 16.36 6.82
CA HIS A 233 -24.45 15.68 6.53
C HIS A 233 -25.29 15.50 7.81
N GLU A 234 -26.63 15.48 7.70
CA GLU A 234 -27.55 15.32 8.83
C GLU A 234 -27.24 14.05 9.64
N ASP A 235 -27.25 12.91 8.96
CA ASP A 235 -26.83 11.61 9.49
C ASP A 235 -25.32 11.58 9.77
N ALA A 236 -24.95 11.38 11.04
CA ALA A 236 -23.58 11.28 11.50
C ALA A 236 -22.81 10.14 10.81
N SER A 237 -23.48 9.06 10.38
CA SER A 237 -22.83 7.93 9.72
C SER A 237 -22.21 8.27 8.35
N GLN A 238 -22.75 9.31 7.70
CA GLN A 238 -22.28 9.80 6.40
C GLN A 238 -21.17 10.84 6.50
N ASN A 239 -20.78 11.23 7.73
CA ASN A 239 -19.69 12.17 7.94
C ASN A 239 -18.40 11.41 8.20
N LEU A 240 -17.38 11.61 7.35
CA LEU A 240 -16.10 10.90 7.46
C LEU A 240 -15.45 11.16 8.83
N ALA A 241 -15.48 12.41 9.30
CA ALA A 241 -14.96 12.81 10.61
C ALA A 241 -15.61 12.05 11.78
N ALA A 242 -16.87 11.61 11.66
CA ALA A 242 -17.57 10.92 12.75
C ALA A 242 -16.95 9.55 13.08
N TRP A 243 -16.19 8.96 12.17
CA TRP A 243 -15.58 7.64 12.36
C TRP A 243 -14.24 7.69 13.07
N TYR A 244 -13.53 8.83 13.04
CA TYR A 244 -12.14 8.88 13.51
C TYR A 244 -11.74 10.17 14.25
N ASP A 245 -12.46 11.28 14.09
CA ASP A 245 -12.14 12.54 14.77
C ASP A 245 -12.81 12.55 16.16
N PRO A 246 -12.04 12.47 17.26
CA PRO A 246 -12.60 12.42 18.61
C PRO A 246 -13.33 13.71 19.00
N THR A 247 -13.11 14.81 18.30
CA THR A 247 -13.75 16.10 18.58
C THR A 247 -15.06 16.28 17.82
N PHE A 248 -15.39 15.40 16.85
CA PHE A 248 -16.56 15.55 15.98
C PHE A 248 -17.86 15.79 16.75
N ALA A 249 -18.12 14.97 17.78
CA ALA A 249 -19.34 15.08 18.58
C ALA A 249 -19.44 16.43 19.31
N LYS A 250 -18.33 16.90 19.86
CA LYS A 250 -18.25 18.17 20.58
C LYS A 250 -18.41 19.36 19.63
N VAL A 251 -17.85 19.28 18.43
CA VAL A 251 -17.82 20.38 17.47
C VAL A 251 -19.14 20.50 16.70
N THR A 252 -19.76 19.37 16.36
CA THR A 252 -20.96 19.33 15.51
C THR A 252 -22.26 19.07 16.29
N GLY A 253 -22.17 18.64 17.55
CA GLY A 253 -23.31 18.23 18.36
C GLY A 253 -23.90 16.87 17.97
N LYS A 254 -23.32 16.16 16.99
CA LYS A 254 -23.85 14.90 16.46
C LYS A 254 -23.21 13.69 17.12
N THR A 255 -24.00 12.66 17.40
CA THR A 255 -23.50 11.44 18.05
C THR A 255 -22.85 10.52 17.01
N PRO A 256 -21.55 10.20 17.14
CA PRO A 256 -20.87 9.25 16.27
C PRO A 256 -21.52 7.85 16.30
N PRO A 257 -21.48 7.10 15.18
CA PRO A 257 -22.00 5.72 15.13
C PRO A 257 -21.42 4.80 16.20
N ARG A 258 -20.13 4.97 16.54
CA ARG A 258 -19.46 4.18 17.58
C ARG A 258 -20.11 4.38 18.96
N LEU A 259 -20.36 5.62 19.33
CA LEU A 259 -20.98 5.96 20.63
C LEU A 259 -22.47 5.60 20.65
N ALA A 260 -23.18 5.74 19.53
CA ALA A 260 -24.57 5.29 19.42
C ALA A 260 -24.71 3.78 19.69
N ARG A 261 -23.79 2.96 19.16
CA ARG A 261 -23.76 1.51 19.42
C ARG A 261 -23.43 1.17 20.89
N GLU A 262 -22.48 1.88 21.49
CA GLU A 262 -22.14 1.70 22.91
C GLU A 262 -23.32 2.06 23.83
N ASN A 263 -24.05 3.15 23.53
CA ASN A 263 -25.24 3.55 24.27
C ASN A 263 -26.39 2.54 24.12
N LEU A 264 -26.58 1.97 22.92
CA LEU A 264 -27.56 0.89 22.70
C LEU A 264 -27.23 -0.37 23.51
N LYS A 265 -25.94 -0.73 23.62
CA LYS A 265 -25.51 -1.86 24.45
C LYS A 265 -25.78 -1.59 25.94
N LYS A 266 -25.39 -0.43 26.45
CA LYS A 266 -25.64 -0.03 27.85
C LYS A 266 -27.12 0.01 28.19
N ASN A 267 -27.97 0.52 27.30
CA ASN A 267 -29.41 0.57 27.53
C ASN A 267 -30.05 -0.83 27.55
N LYS A 268 -29.54 -1.77 26.73
CA LYS A 268 -29.97 -3.18 26.79
C LYS A 268 -29.52 -3.87 28.07
N GLU A 269 -28.33 -3.58 28.56
CA GLU A 269 -27.82 -4.12 29.83
C GLU A 269 -28.60 -3.59 31.03
N VAL A 270 -28.91 -2.30 31.07
CA VAL A 270 -29.72 -1.70 32.15
C VAL A 270 -31.19 -2.17 32.10
N GLY A 271 -31.77 -2.33 30.91
CA GLY A 271 -33.12 -2.87 30.73
C GLY A 271 -33.24 -4.34 31.12
N ALA A 272 -32.18 -5.15 30.92
CA ALA A 272 -32.14 -6.53 31.39
C ALA A 272 -32.09 -6.62 32.92
N VAL A 273 -31.42 -5.68 33.60
CA VAL A 273 -31.38 -5.65 35.08
C VAL A 273 -32.74 -5.26 35.69
N GLN A 274 -33.52 -4.40 35.04
CA GLN A 274 -34.87 -4.04 35.51
C GLN A 274 -35.94 -5.10 35.26
N ALA A 275 -35.70 -6.06 34.36
CA ALA A 275 -36.61 -7.18 34.12
C ALA A 275 -36.41 -8.37 35.09
N PHE A 276 -35.41 -8.29 35.98
CA PHE A 276 -35.05 -9.33 36.95
C PHE A 276 -35.26 -8.88 38.42
N ILE A 277 -35.96 -7.77 38.65
CA ILE A 277 -36.44 -7.31 39.96
C ILE A 277 -37.96 -7.36 39.94
#